data_AF-A0A800A1S9-F1
#
_entry.id   AF-A0A800A1S9-F1
#
_cell.length_a   1.000
_cell.length_b   1.000
_cell.length_c   1.000
_cell.angle_alpha   90.00
_cell.angle_beta   90.00
_cell.angle_gamma   90.00
#
_symmetry.space_group_name_H-M   'P 1'
#
loop_
_entity.id
_entity.type
_entity.pdbx_description
1 polymer ?
#
loop_
_entity_poly.entity_id
_entity_poly.type
_entity_poly.pdbx_seq_one_letter_code
_entity_poly.pdbx_strand_id
1 'polypeptide(L)'
;ERFPDTPVLPGVNTSFMGMAKEWGVWDERCAACGDCRLEETAGICPITRCTKGILNGPCAGAKNGKCEVSKEMDCAWILIYKRLERLQQLERMRRYYPPRNFRTIPRPKRLVHKVTVATGEENG
;
A
#
# COMPACT_ATOMS: atom_id res chain seq x y z
N GLU A 1 1.29 -10.75 -4.27
CA GLU A 1 0.18 -9.82 -4.62
C GLU A 1 -0.79 -10.50 -5.55
N ARG A 2 -2.08 -10.11 -5.54
CA ARG A 2 -3.17 -10.84 -6.21
C ARG A 2 -3.06 -10.92 -7.74
N PHE A 3 -2.52 -9.90 -8.39
CA PHE A 3 -2.40 -9.82 -9.85
C PHE A 3 -0.94 -9.54 -10.26
N PRO A 4 -0.07 -10.55 -10.30
CA PRO A 4 1.37 -10.35 -10.49
C PRO A 4 1.73 -9.74 -11.85
N ASP A 5 0.97 -10.07 -12.90
CA ASP A 5 1.27 -9.73 -14.29
C ASP A 5 0.43 -8.56 -14.84
N THR A 6 -0.40 -7.98 -13.99
CA THR A 6 -1.25 -6.84 -14.35
C THR A 6 -0.75 -5.58 -13.63
N PRO A 7 -0.58 -4.46 -14.34
CA PRO A 7 -0.35 -3.16 -13.72
C PRO A 7 -1.47 -2.83 -12.74
N VAL A 8 -1.09 -2.41 -11.53
CA VAL A 8 -2.04 -1.95 -10.50
C VAL A 8 -1.84 -0.46 -10.33
N LEU A 9 -2.89 0.30 -10.58
CA LEU A 9 -2.91 1.75 -10.46
C LEU A 9 -3.79 2.16 -9.27
N PRO A 10 -3.38 3.18 -8.49
CA PRO A 10 -4.21 3.72 -7.43
C PRO A 10 -5.35 4.55 -8.03
N GLY A 11 -6.57 4.32 -7.54
CA GLY A 11 -7.71 5.18 -7.88
C GLY A 11 -7.79 6.45 -7.03
N VAL A 12 -7.45 6.33 -5.74
CA VAL A 12 -7.53 7.44 -4.76
C VAL A 12 -6.43 7.30 -3.69
N ASN A 13 -6.17 8.40 -2.99
CA ASN A 13 -5.32 8.42 -1.81
C ASN A 13 -6.11 8.03 -0.55
N THR A 14 -5.67 6.97 0.14
CA THR A 14 -6.29 6.57 1.41
C THR A 14 -5.89 7.53 2.53
N SER A 15 -6.87 8.25 3.08
CA SER A 15 -6.72 9.14 4.25
C SER A 15 -7.27 8.53 5.54
N PHE A 16 -8.13 7.50 5.45
CA PHE A 16 -8.77 6.82 6.57
C PHE A 16 -9.00 5.34 6.24
N MET A 17 -8.62 4.45 7.16
CA MET A 17 -8.90 3.01 7.10
C MET A 17 -9.78 2.66 8.30
N GLY A 18 -11.06 2.39 8.06
CA GLY A 18 -11.93 1.76 9.04
C GLY A 18 -11.73 0.24 9.04
N MET A 19 -11.89 -0.43 10.18
CA MET A 19 -11.80 -1.88 10.30
C MET A 19 -13.00 -2.43 11.07
N ALA A 20 -13.53 -3.59 10.64
CA ALA A 20 -14.52 -4.34 11.42
C ALA A 20 -13.85 -5.02 12.63
N LYS A 21 -14.59 -5.19 13.72
CA LYS A 21 -14.05 -5.38 15.08
C LYS A 21 -13.47 -6.79 15.38
N GLU A 22 -13.45 -7.72 14.42
CA GLU A 22 -13.15 -9.14 14.64
C GLU A 22 -12.12 -9.73 13.64
N TRP A 23 -11.54 -10.89 13.97
CA TRP A 23 -10.13 -11.21 13.69
C TRP A 23 -9.84 -12.41 12.77
N GLY A 24 -8.61 -12.42 12.23
CA GLY A 24 -7.90 -13.66 11.89
C GLY A 24 -6.70 -13.47 10.95
N VAL A 25 -5.63 -12.81 11.43
CA VAL A 25 -4.37 -12.48 10.71
C VAL A 25 -4.50 -11.31 9.72
N TRP A 26 -3.68 -10.28 9.95
CA TRP A 26 -3.71 -9.03 9.18
C TRP A 26 -2.30 -8.63 8.76
N ASP A 27 -2.09 -8.45 7.47
CA ASP A 27 -0.90 -7.79 6.94
C ASP A 27 -1.12 -6.28 6.89
N GLU A 28 -0.17 -5.52 7.43
CA GLU A 28 -0.15 -4.09 7.17
C GLU A 28 0.24 -3.85 5.68
N ARG A 29 -0.69 -3.29 4.91
CA ARG A 29 -0.51 -3.02 3.47
C ARG A 29 -0.59 -1.52 3.13
N CYS A 30 -1.18 -0.70 4.00
CA CYS A 30 -1.30 0.74 3.81
C CYS A 30 -1.22 1.47 5.16
N ALA A 31 -0.45 2.57 5.21
CA ALA A 31 -0.34 3.45 6.39
C ALA A 31 -1.36 4.62 6.38
N ALA A 32 -2.27 4.65 5.40
CA ALA A 32 -3.18 5.76 5.12
C ALA A 32 -2.46 7.13 5.07
N CYS A 33 -1.31 7.18 4.40
CA CYS A 33 -0.44 8.36 4.37
C CYS A 33 -0.90 9.46 3.41
N GLY A 34 -2.03 9.30 2.71
CA GLY A 34 -2.58 10.29 1.77
C GLY A 34 -1.72 10.62 0.55
N ASP A 35 -0.63 9.89 0.33
CA ASP A 35 0.31 10.05 -0.78
C ASP A 35 0.65 8.66 -1.32
N CYS A 36 -0.25 8.15 -2.16
CA CYS A 36 -0.18 6.79 -2.68
C CYS A 36 0.89 6.70 -3.77
N ARG A 37 1.81 5.73 -3.62
CA ARG A 37 2.91 5.48 -4.55
C ARG A 37 2.85 4.12 -5.23
N LEU A 38 1.67 3.50 -5.22
CA LEU A 38 1.49 2.13 -5.71
C LEU A 38 1.70 2.03 -7.22
N GLU A 39 1.35 3.08 -7.97
CA GLU A 39 1.58 3.10 -9.40
C GLU A 39 3.07 2.92 -9.70
N GLU A 40 3.91 3.66 -8.98
CA GLU A 40 5.34 3.76 -9.22
C GLU A 40 6.10 2.51 -8.77
N THR A 41 5.59 1.83 -7.75
CA THR A 41 6.24 0.68 -7.11
C THR A 41 5.53 -0.64 -7.41
N ALA A 42 4.91 -0.74 -8.59
CA ALA A 42 4.25 -1.96 -9.07
C ALA A 42 3.26 -2.56 -8.05
N GLY A 43 2.47 -1.71 -7.39
CA GLY A 43 1.44 -2.11 -6.45
C GLY A 43 1.95 -2.55 -5.07
N ILE A 44 3.20 -2.27 -4.71
CA ILE A 44 3.78 -2.59 -3.39
C ILE A 44 4.16 -1.29 -2.67
N CYS A 45 3.47 -0.95 -1.59
CA CYS A 45 3.71 0.31 -0.87
C CYS A 45 5.13 0.36 -0.24
N PRO A 46 6.04 1.25 -0.69
CA PRO A 46 7.40 1.33 -0.15
C PRO A 46 7.42 1.94 1.27
N ILE A 47 6.36 2.65 1.66
CA ILE A 47 6.23 3.25 2.99
C ILE A 47 5.85 2.22 4.05
N THR A 48 4.89 1.34 3.73
CA THR A 48 4.35 0.37 4.67
C THR A 48 5.13 -0.95 4.64
N ARG A 49 5.51 -1.41 3.45
CA ARG A 49 6.14 -2.73 3.29
C ARG A 49 7.64 -2.74 3.59
N CYS A 50 8.29 -1.57 3.56
CA CYS A 50 9.68 -1.43 3.97
C CYS A 50 9.74 -0.90 5.40
N THR A 51 10.48 -1.57 6.28
CA THR A 51 10.67 -1.14 7.68
C THR A 51 11.27 0.27 7.80
N LYS A 52 12.08 0.69 6.81
CA LYS A 52 12.69 2.02 6.77
C LYS A 52 11.83 3.08 6.05
N GLY A 53 10.75 2.67 5.37
CA GLY A 53 9.87 3.58 4.62
C GLY A 53 10.57 4.42 3.54
N ILE A 54 11.66 3.92 2.95
CA ILE A 54 12.47 4.65 1.96
C ILE A 54 11.81 4.66 0.58
N LEU A 55 11.91 5.80 -0.10
CA LEU A 55 11.27 6.05 -1.41
C LEU A 55 12.18 5.84 -2.62
N ASN A 56 13.50 5.95 -2.43
CA ASN A 56 14.48 6.01 -3.52
C ASN A 56 15.34 4.74 -3.57
N GLY A 57 14.71 3.57 -3.64
CA GLY A 57 15.42 2.30 -3.86
C GLY A 57 15.82 1.55 -2.57
N PRO A 58 16.50 0.38 -2.73
CA PRO A 58 16.87 -0.49 -1.62
C PRO A 58 17.94 0.13 -0.71
N CYS A 59 17.90 -0.20 0.57
CA CYS A 59 18.88 0.27 1.57
C CYS A 59 20.17 -0.56 1.65
N ALA A 60 20.42 -1.45 0.69
CA ALA A 60 21.52 -2.44 0.68
C ALA A 60 21.58 -3.44 1.85
N GLY A 61 20.63 -3.41 2.81
CA GLY A 61 20.60 -4.35 3.95
C GLY A 61 20.03 -5.73 3.62
N ALA A 62 19.33 -5.88 2.49
CA ALA A 62 18.63 -7.10 2.17
C ALA A 62 19.60 -8.28 1.92
N LYS A 63 19.29 -9.45 2.49
CA LYS A 63 20.05 -10.69 2.33
C LYS A 63 19.13 -11.82 1.88
N ASN A 64 19.48 -12.53 0.81
CA ASN A 64 18.70 -13.65 0.26
C ASN A 64 17.22 -13.30 0.00
N GLY A 65 16.92 -12.07 -0.44
CA GLY A 65 15.53 -11.63 -0.66
C GLY A 65 14.79 -11.13 0.59
N LYS A 66 15.40 -11.25 1.77
CA LYS A 66 14.81 -10.91 3.07
C LYS A 66 15.34 -9.59 3.61
N CYS A 67 14.54 -8.91 4.43
CA CYS A 67 14.88 -7.65 5.09
C CYS A 67 15.98 -7.88 6.14
N GLU A 68 16.87 -6.90 6.35
CA GLU A 68 17.90 -6.97 7.39
C GLU A 68 17.31 -7.10 8.81
N VAL A 69 16.09 -6.64 9.01
CA VAL A 69 15.43 -6.64 10.33
C VAL A 69 14.92 -8.03 10.71
N SER A 70 14.57 -8.87 9.74
CA SER A 70 14.06 -10.23 10.00
C SER A 70 14.23 -11.15 8.80
N LYS A 71 14.70 -12.37 9.06
CA LYS A 71 14.86 -13.43 8.05
C LYS A 71 13.52 -13.92 7.48
N GLU A 72 12.42 -13.71 8.20
CA GLU A 72 11.09 -14.10 7.72
C GLU A 72 10.47 -13.04 6.80
N MET A 73 10.86 -11.78 6.98
CA MET A 73 10.29 -10.63 6.28
C MET A 73 10.89 -10.46 4.88
N ASP A 74 10.05 -10.47 3.85
CA ASP A 74 10.50 -10.17 2.48
C ASP A 74 10.90 -8.70 2.33
N CYS A 75 11.99 -8.44 1.61
CA CYS A 75 12.40 -7.07 1.31
C CYS A 75 11.46 -6.44 0.28
N ALA A 76 10.78 -5.36 0.66
CA ALA A 76 9.85 -4.64 -0.23
C ALA A 76 10.48 -4.25 -1.57
N TRP A 77 11.71 -3.73 -1.57
CA TRP A 77 12.37 -3.27 -2.80
C TRP A 77 12.79 -4.40 -3.73
N ILE A 78 13.10 -5.59 -3.19
CA ILE A 78 13.34 -6.78 -4.03
C ILE A 78 12.02 -7.25 -4.65
N LEU A 79 10.91 -7.20 -3.90
CA LEU A 79 9.59 -7.52 -4.46
C LEU A 79 9.16 -6.53 -5.54
N ILE A 80 9.39 -5.23 -5.32
CA ILE A 80 9.14 -4.16 -6.30
C ILE A 80 9.96 -4.40 -7.56
N TYR A 81 11.28 -4.64 -7.42
CA TYR A 81 12.17 -4.92 -8.55
C TYR A 81 11.66 -6.10 -9.39
N LYS A 82 11.40 -7.25 -8.75
CA LYS A 82 10.95 -8.46 -9.44
C LYS A 82 9.66 -8.23 -10.21
N ARG A 83 8.75 -7.42 -9.66
CA ARG A 83 7.48 -7.13 -10.33
C ARG A 83 7.63 -6.12 -11.45
N LEU A 84 8.44 -5.08 -11.29
CA LEU A 84 8.76 -4.15 -12.38
C LEU A 84 9.49 -4.86 -13.52
N GLU A 85 10.37 -5.81 -13.21
CA GLU A 85 11.04 -6.66 -14.20
C GLU A 85 10.02 -7.49 -15.01
N ARG A 86 9.09 -8.18 -14.34
CA ARG A 86 7.99 -8.92 -15.01
C ARG A 86 7.13 -8.02 -15.88
N LEU A 87 6.84 -6.80 -15.43
CA LEU A 87 6.05 -5.82 -16.18
C LEU A 87 6.86 -5.07 -17.26
N GLN A 88 8.17 -5.35 -17.38
CA GLN A 88 9.08 -4.63 -18.28
C GLN A 88 9.11 -3.10 -18.03
N GLN A 89 9.01 -2.70 -16.77
CA GLN A 89 8.92 -1.30 -16.31
C GLN A 89 10.09 -0.88 -15.40
N LEU A 90 11.26 -1.52 -15.51
CA LEU A 90 12.42 -1.26 -14.64
C LEU A 90 12.90 0.21 -14.66
N GLU A 91 12.68 0.93 -15.76
CA GLU A 91 13.00 2.36 -15.85
C GLU A 91 12.35 3.20 -14.75
N ARG A 92 11.20 2.78 -14.21
CA ARG A 92 10.53 3.45 -13.08
C ARG A 92 11.39 3.51 -11.82
N MET A 93 12.31 2.57 -11.62
CA MET A 93 13.22 2.58 -10.46
C MET A 93 14.26 3.70 -10.52
N ARG A 94 14.53 4.26 -11.70
CA ARG A 94 15.48 5.38 -11.86
C ARG A 94 14.87 6.73 -11.50
N ARG A 95 13.56 6.79 -11.30
CA ARG A 95 12.85 8.03 -10.98
C ARG A 95 13.22 8.50 -9.57
N TYR A 96 13.63 9.75 -9.47
CA TYR A 96 13.82 10.41 -8.18
C TYR A 96 12.47 10.81 -7.58
N TYR A 97 12.28 10.52 -6.29
CA TYR A 97 11.17 11.02 -5.50
C TYR A 97 11.66 12.04 -4.47
N PRO A 98 10.99 13.21 -4.36
CA PRO A 98 11.33 14.18 -3.33
C PRO A 98 11.12 13.58 -1.93
N PRO A 99 11.77 14.16 -0.91
CA PRO A 99 11.54 13.76 0.48
C PRO A 99 10.06 13.73 0.82
N ARG A 100 9.66 12.71 1.57
CA ARG A 100 8.26 12.50 1.95
C ARG A 100 7.73 13.73 2.70
N ASN A 101 6.51 14.14 2.35
CA ASN A 101 5.80 15.14 3.10
C ASN A 101 5.19 14.52 4.38
N PHE A 102 5.57 15.04 5.54
CA PHE A 102 5.09 14.58 6.85
C PHE A 102 4.01 15.48 7.46
N ARG A 103 3.45 16.43 6.68
CA ARG A 103 2.32 17.24 7.15
C ARG A 103 1.13 16.36 7.52
N THR A 104 0.46 16.74 8.61
CA THR A 104 -0.74 16.06 9.09
C THR A 104 -1.85 16.17 8.06
N ILE A 105 -2.39 15.02 7.65
CA ILE A 105 -3.56 14.96 6.76
C ILE A 105 -4.82 14.95 7.62
N PRO A 106 -5.83 15.79 7.32
CA PRO A 106 -7.12 15.73 8.01
C PRO A 106 -7.75 14.34 7.83
N ARG A 107 -7.94 13.62 8.93
CA ARG A 107 -8.59 12.30 8.94
C ARG A 107 -9.99 12.43 9.51
N PRO A 108 -11.04 11.91 8.86
CA PRO A 108 -12.43 12.07 9.31
C PRO A 108 -12.74 11.43 10.67
N LYS A 109 -11.88 10.53 11.19
CA LYS A 109 -12.01 9.77 12.45
C LYS A 109 -13.24 8.85 12.54
N ARG A 110 -14.42 9.30 12.10
CA ARG A 110 -15.67 8.56 12.05
C ARG A 110 -16.48 8.99 10.84
N LEU A 111 -16.88 8.05 10.01
CA LEU A 111 -17.85 8.25 8.93
C LEU A 111 -19.13 7.51 9.33
N VAL A 112 -20.27 8.20 9.34
CA VAL A 112 -21.59 7.61 9.60
C VAL A 112 -22.42 7.77 8.34
N HIS A 113 -22.64 6.67 7.63
CA HIS A 113 -23.66 6.60 6.58
C HIS A 113 -24.94 6.06 7.20
N LYS A 114 -25.94 6.93 7.41
CA LYS A 114 -27.28 6.50 7.79
C LYS A 114 -27.95 5.92 6.55
N VAL A 115 -28.16 4.62 6.52
CA VAL A 115 -28.96 3.97 5.47
C VAL A 115 -30.41 4.04 5.93
N THR A 116 -31.25 4.78 5.21
CA THR A 116 -32.70 4.65 5.32
C THR A 116 -33.08 3.34 4.66
N VAL A 117 -33.38 2.32 5.46
CA VAL A 117 -34.03 1.10 4.97
C VAL A 117 -35.46 1.51 4.68
N ALA A 118 -35.82 1.67 3.41
CA ALA A 118 -37.22 1.69 3.02
C ALA A 118 -37.76 0.30 3.35
N THR A 119 -38.52 0.18 4.44
CA THR A 119 -39.36 -0.99 4.67
C THR A 119 -40.35 -1.02 3.53
N GLY A 120 -40.19 -1.95 2.59
CA GLY A 120 -41.16 -2.16 1.53
C GLY A 120 -42.51 -2.49 2.16
N GLU A 121 -43.46 -1.55 2.09
CA GLU A 121 -44.87 -1.86 2.21
C GLU A 121 -45.27 -2.54 0.90
N GLU A 122 -45.20 -3.88 0.86
CA GLU A 122 -45.87 -4.66 -0.18
C GLU A 122 -47.27 -5.02 0.31
N ASN A 123 -48.22 -4.16 -0.06
CA ASN A 123 -49.51 -4.46 -0.68
C ASN A 123 -50.19 -5.78 -0.25
N GLY A 124 -51.10 -5.66 0.72
CA GLY A 124 -52.24 -6.58 0.87
C GLY A 124 -53.37 -6.25 -0.09
#